data_AF-A0A7Z0LSC6-F1
#
_entry.id   AF-A0A7Z0LSC6-F1
#
_cell.length_a   1.000
_cell.length_b   1.000
_cell.length_c   1.000
_cell.angle_alpha   90.00
_cell.angle_beta   90.00
_cell.angle_gamma   90.00
#
_symmetry.space_group_name_H-M   'P 1'
#
loop_
_entity.id
_entity.type
_entity.pdbx_description
1 polymer ?
#
loop_
_entity_poly.entity_id
_entity_poly.type
_entity_poly.pdbx_seq_one_letter_code
_entity_poly.pdbx_strand_id
1 'polypeptide(L)' 'MKLLFSENAWEGTLYWQKTHKKVLNRINKLIKEIKREPLKHSLAGYWSRRIKEEHRMVYKVTDDALLIAQLRYHY' A
#
# COMPACT_ATOMS: atom_id res chain seq x y z
N MET A 1 10.68 -11.08 0.53
CA MET A 1 9.26 -10.70 0.34
C MET A 1 9.09 -9.92 -0.96
N LYS A 2 8.33 -10.49 -1.92
CA LYS A 2 7.92 -9.85 -3.16
C LYS A 2 7.00 -8.66 -2.88
N LEU A 3 6.91 -7.73 -3.82
CA LEU A 3 5.98 -6.61 -3.76
C LEU A 3 5.04 -6.73 -4.97
N LEU A 4 3.76 -6.95 -4.72
CA LEU A 4 2.76 -7.17 -5.77
C LEU A 4 1.71 -6.07 -5.68
N PHE A 5 1.41 -5.45 -6.82
CA PHE A 5 0.38 -4.44 -6.94
C PHE A 5 -0.79 -5.03 -7.72
N SER A 6 -2.01 -4.81 -7.24
CA SER A 6 -3.18 -4.89 -8.10
C SER A 6 -3.16 -3.79 -9.16
N GLU A 7 -3.93 -3.94 -10.23
CA GLU A 7 -4.08 -2.92 -11.28
C GLU A 7 -4.52 -1.57 -10.68
N ASN A 8 -5.51 -1.58 -9.79
CA ASN A 8 -5.97 -0.37 -9.09
C ASN A 8 -4.86 0.30 -8.27
N ALA A 9 -4.04 -0.47 -7.56
CA ALA A 9 -2.93 0.08 -6.80
C ALA A 9 -1.82 0.62 -7.71
N TRP A 10 -1.59 -0.04 -8.86
CA TRP A 10 -0.63 0.40 -9.85
C TRP A 10 -1.05 1.74 -10.48
N GLU A 11 -2.29 1.86 -10.91
CA GLU A 11 -2.86 3.12 -11.41
C GLU A 11 -2.77 4.25 -10.39
N GLY A 12 -3.10 3.96 -9.12
CA GLY A 12 -2.93 4.92 -8.03
C GLY A 12 -1.48 5.39 -7.89
N THR A 13 -0.51 4.49 -8.06
CA THR A 13 0.92 4.82 -8.02
C THR A 13 1.31 5.76 -9.17
N LEU A 14 0.87 5.45 -10.39
CA LEU A 14 1.11 6.28 -11.58
C LEU A 14 0.47 7.67 -11.44
N TYR A 15 -0.74 7.74 -10.88
CA TYR A 15 -1.40 9.02 -10.58
C TYR A 15 -0.57 9.87 -9.62
N TRP A 16 -0.15 9.30 -8.48
CA TRP A 16 0.63 10.06 -7.48
C TRP A 16 2.02 10.47 -7.98
N GLN A 17 2.63 9.67 -8.85
CA GLN A 17 3.90 10.02 -9.50
C GLN A 17 3.78 11.29 -10.33
N LYS A 18 2.64 11.48 -11.02
CA LYS A 18 2.37 12.66 -11.86
C LYS A 18 1.89 13.87 -11.05
N THR A 19 1.08 13.67 -10.02
CA THR A 19 0.36 14.76 -9.33
C THR A 19 1.02 15.20 -8.02
N HIS A 20 1.37 14.27 -7.12
CA HIS A 20 1.81 14.62 -5.76
C HIS A 20 2.92 13.69 -5.24
N LYS A 21 4.18 14.05 -5.53
CA LYS A 21 5.37 13.29 -5.09
C LYS A 21 5.47 13.08 -3.57
N LYS A 22 4.93 13.98 -2.75
CA LYS A 22 4.89 13.82 -1.28
C LYS A 22 4.05 12.60 -0.86
N VAL A 23 2.93 12.36 -1.54
CA VAL A 23 2.06 11.19 -1.29
C VAL A 23 2.79 9.91 -1.69
N LEU A 24 3.44 9.90 -2.85
CA LEU A 24 4.26 8.77 -3.29
C LEU A 24 5.38 8.43 -2.30
N ASN A 25 6.09 9.45 -1.78
CA ASN A 25 7.12 9.26 -0.76
C ASN A 25 6.55 8.64 0.53
N ARG A 26 5.33 9.05 0.93
CA ARG A 26 4.65 8.45 2.08
C ARG A 26 4.30 6.98 1.84
N ILE A 27 3.80 6.64 0.65
CA ILE A 27 3.53 5.25 0.25
C ILE A 27 4.81 4.41 0.31
N ASN A 28 5.90 4.89 -0.27
CA ASN A 28 7.20 4.21 -0.24
C ASN A 28 7.72 3.99 1.18
N LYS A 29 7.52 4.97 2.07
CA LYS A 29 7.86 4.84 3.49
C LYS A 29 7.04 3.74 4.18
N LEU A 30 5.72 3.71 3.95
CA LEU A 30 4.84 2.67 4.49
C LEU A 30 5.25 1.27 4.01
N ILE A 31 5.56 1.11 2.73
CA ILE A 31 6.04 -0.17 2.18
C ILE A 31 7.32 -0.63 2.87
N LYS A 32 8.28 0.28 3.10
CA LYS A 32 9.54 -0.04 3.81
C LYS A 32 9.28 -0.45 5.26
N GLU A 33 8.41 0.26 5.97
CA GLU A 33 8.02 -0.08 7.34
C GLU A 33 7.38 -1.47 7.42
N ILE A 34 6.42 -1.77 6.53
CA ILE A 34 5.74 -3.07 6.50
C ILE A 34 6.72 -4.20 6.14
N LYS A 35 7.70 -3.95 5.27
CA LYS A 35 8.75 -4.93 4.94
C LYS A 35 9.66 -5.25 6.11
N ARG A 36 9.91 -4.29 7.01
CA ARG A 36 10.77 -4.48 8.17
C ARG A 36 10.05 -5.22 9.29
N GLU A 37 8.79 -4.84 9.57
CA GLU A 37 7.99 -5.41 10.64
C GLU A 37 6.59 -5.76 10.11
N PRO A 38 6.44 -6.94 9.47
CA PRO A 38 5.18 -7.33 8.90
C PRO A 38 4.18 -7.69 9.99
N LEU A 39 2.95 -7.18 9.89
CA LEU A 39 1.84 -7.63 10.74
C LEU A 39 1.37 -9.01 10.24
N LYS A 40 1.86 -10.07 10.90
CA LYS A 40 1.65 -11.47 10.48
C LYS A 40 0.41 -12.15 11.10
N HIS A 41 -0.24 -11.53 12.09
CA HIS A 41 -1.24 -12.20 12.96
C HIS A 41 -2.71 -11.84 12.67
N SER A 42 -3.13 -11.69 11.41
CA SER A 42 -4.56 -11.66 11.09
C SER A 42 -4.91 -12.79 10.13
N LEU A 43 -5.77 -13.69 10.60
CA LEU A 43 -6.11 -14.97 10.00
C LEU A 43 -6.81 -14.91 8.63
N ALA A 44 -7.12 -13.74 8.06
CA ALA A 44 -7.72 -13.70 6.71
C ALA A 44 -7.74 -12.33 5.99
N GLY A 45 -7.38 -11.22 6.65
CA GLY A 45 -7.80 -9.89 6.20
C GLY A 45 -6.79 -9.07 5.40
N TYR A 46 -7.31 -8.00 4.78
CA TYR A 46 -6.52 -6.84 4.37
C TYR A 46 -6.35 -5.88 5.55
N TRP A 47 -5.19 -5.23 5.60
CA TRP A 47 -4.86 -4.16 6.51
C TRP A 47 -4.98 -2.81 5.81
N SER A 48 -5.32 -1.78 6.58
CA SER A 48 -5.40 -0.41 6.11
C SER A 48 -4.42 0.47 6.89
N ARG A 49 -3.58 1.24 6.19
CA ARG A 49 -2.73 2.27 6.79
C ARG A 49 -3.03 3.64 6.18
N ARG A 50 -3.00 4.68 7.02
CA ARG A 50 -3.22 6.08 6.59
C ARG A 50 -2.07 6.59 5.74
N ILE A 51 -2.36 6.91 4.48
CA ILE A 51 -1.45 7.66 3.60
C ILE A 51 -1.61 9.15 3.91
N LYS A 52 -2.83 9.66 3.77
CA LYS A 52 -3.30 10.97 4.24
C LYS A 52 -4.73 10.85 4.77
N GLU A 53 -5.35 11.95 5.15
CA GLU A 53 -6.72 11.98 5.68
C GLU A 53 -7.71 11.11 4.91
N GLU A 54 -7.84 11.37 3.62
CA GLU A 54 -8.80 10.71 2.73
C GLU A 54 -8.31 9.39 2.14
N HIS A 55 -7.01 9.10 2.18
CA HIS A 55 -6.45 7.97 1.43
C HIS A 55 -5.79 6.96 2.33
N ARG A 56 -6.10 5.70 2.04
CA ARG A 56 -5.59 4.53 2.74
C ARG A 56 -4.79 3.66 1.78
N MET A 57 -3.72 3.06 2.31
CA MET A 57 -3.04 1.94 1.70
C MET A 57 -3.71 0.68 2.21
N VAL A 58 -4.34 -0.06 1.30
CA VAL A 58 -4.96 -1.36 1.59
C VAL A 58 -3.99 -2.46 1.13
N TYR A 59 -3.56 -3.32 2.05
CA TYR A 59 -2.52 -4.31 1.77
C TYR A 59 -2.72 -5.62 2.55
N LYS A 60 -2.13 -6.70 2.06
CA LYS A 60 -2.09 -8.00 2.75
C LYS A 60 -0.65 -8.50 2.76
N VAL A 61 -0.21 -9.00 3.90
CA VAL A 61 1.07 -9.69 4.03
C VAL A 61 0.81 -11.18 3.95
N THR A 62 1.60 -11.86 3.14
CA THR A 62 1.68 -13.33 3.04
C THR A 62 3.10 -13.75 3.38
N ASP A 63 3.37 -15.05 3.42
CA ASP A 63 4.72 -15.55 3.73
C ASP A 63 5.76 -15.11 2.70
N ASP A 64 5.38 -14.98 1.42
CA ASP A 64 6.30 -14.64 0.34
C ASP A 64 6.13 -13.22 -0.23
N ALA A 65 4.97 -12.57 -0.04
CA ALA A 65 4.63 -11.31 -0.69
C ALA A 65 3.90 -10.29 0.19
N LEU A 66 4.13 -9.01 -0.12
CA LEU A 66 3.29 -7.88 0.26
C LEU A 66 2.39 -7.53 -0.93
N LEU A 67 1.10 -7.81 -0.79
CA LEU A 67 0.05 -7.53 -1.76
C LEU A 67 -0.53 -6.14 -1.50
N ILE A 68 -0.55 -5.26 -2.48
CA ILE A 68 -1.14 -3.93 -2.39
C ILE A 68 -2.41 -3.88 -3.25
N ALA A 69 -3.56 -3.75 -2.60
CA ALA A 69 -4.87 -3.71 -3.26
C ALA A 69 -5.30 -2.28 -3.63
N GLN A 70 -4.92 -1.28 -2.85
CA GLN A 70 -5.35 0.10 -3.11
C GLN A 70 -4.37 1.11 -2.51
N LEU A 71 -4.11 2.20 -3.24
CA LEU A 71 -3.27 3.33 -2.82
C LEU A 71 -3.94 4.71 -2.97
N ARG A 72 -5.18 4.71 -3.44
CA ARG A 72 -6.00 5.90 -3.64
C ARG A 72 -7.45 5.51 -3.45
N TYR A 73 -8.21 6.32 -2.72
CA TYR A 73 -9.65 6.15 -2.65
C TYR A 73 -10.24 6.68 -3.96
N HIS A 74 -11.08 5.89 -4.62
CA HIS A 74 -11.91 6.35 -5.72
C HIS A 74 -13.29 6.61 -5.11
N TYR A 75 -13.77 7.85 -5.22
CA TYR A 75 -15.18 8.16 -5.02
C TYR A 75 -15.90 7.97 -6.34
#